data_AF-A0A1D6GLV4-F1
#
_entry.id   AF-A0A1D6GLV4-F1
#
_cell.length_a   1.000
_cell.length_b   1.000
_cell.length_c   1.000
_cell.angle_alpha   90.00
_cell.angle_beta   90.00
_cell.angle_gamma   90.00
#
_symmetry.space_group_name_H-M   'P 1'
#
loop_
_entity.id
_entity.type
_entity.pdbx_description
1 polymer ?
#
loop_
_entity_poly.entity_id
_entity_poly.type
_entity_poly.pdbx_seq_one_letter_code
_entity_poly.pdbx_strand_id
1 'polypeptide(L)'
;MAGTVTVPGSSKPSTPLLKDELDIVIPTIRNLDFLEMWRPFFQPYHLIIVQDGDPTKTIKVPEGFDYELYNRNDINRILGPKASCISFKDSACRCFG
;
A
#
# COMPACT_ATOMS: atom_id res chain seq x y z
N MET A 1 12.28 -28.58 -45.56
CA MET A 1 12.44 -27.13 -45.35
C MET A 1 11.12 -26.57 -44.84
N ALA A 2 11.04 -26.25 -43.55
CA ALA A 2 10.07 -25.32 -42.96
C ALA A 2 10.53 -25.06 -41.53
N GLY A 3 11.27 -23.96 -41.32
CA GLY A 3 11.65 -23.50 -39.99
C GLY A 3 10.59 -22.53 -39.48
N THR A 4 9.97 -22.83 -38.35
CA THR A 4 9.07 -21.91 -37.64
C THR A 4 9.92 -20.94 -36.82
N VAL A 5 9.84 -19.66 -37.15
CA VAL A 5 10.47 -18.57 -36.37
C VAL A 5 9.52 -18.16 -35.25
N THR A 6 9.86 -18.51 -34.01
CA THR A 6 9.22 -17.94 -32.82
C THR A 6 9.83 -16.57 -32.52
N VAL A 7 9.03 -15.52 -32.62
CA VAL A 7 9.40 -14.16 -32.18
C VAL A 7 9.12 -14.06 -30.68
N PRO A 8 10.12 -13.79 -29.81
CA PRO A 8 9.85 -13.52 -28.41
C PRO A 8 9.26 -12.12 -28.28
N GLY A 9 7.98 -12.04 -27.91
CA GLY A 9 7.37 -10.78 -27.51
C GLY A 9 8.02 -10.30 -26.22
N SER A 10 8.94 -9.35 -26.32
CA SER A 10 9.40 -8.57 -25.18
C SER A 10 8.23 -7.70 -24.71
N SER A 11 7.51 -8.14 -23.68
CA SER A 11 6.58 -7.29 -22.96
C SER A 11 7.40 -6.24 -22.22
N LYS A 12 7.61 -5.08 -22.83
CA LYS A 12 8.05 -3.90 -22.09
C LYS A 12 7.02 -3.68 -20.99
N PRO A 13 7.41 -3.60 -19.71
CA PRO A 13 6.47 -3.23 -18.67
C PRO A 13 5.89 -1.88 -19.07
N SER A 14 4.56 -1.83 -19.21
CA SER A 14 3.86 -0.57 -19.41
C SER A 14 4.27 0.36 -18.27
N THR A 15 4.69 1.58 -18.59
CA THR A 15 4.92 2.60 -17.57
C THR A 15 3.73 2.62 -16.62
N PRO A 16 3.93 2.43 -15.30
CA PRO A 16 2.85 2.45 -14.34
C PRO A 16 2.10 3.77 -14.45
N LEU A 17 0.79 3.71 -14.68
CA LEU A 17 -0.05 4.90 -14.84
C LEU A 17 -0.03 5.70 -13.53
N LEU A 18 0.23 7.01 -13.59
CA LEU A 18 0.19 7.91 -12.41
C LEU A 18 1.25 7.61 -11.34
N LYS A 19 2.38 7.00 -11.70
CA LYS A 19 3.43 6.57 -10.76
C LYS A 19 3.84 7.63 -9.73
N ASP A 20 3.93 8.89 -10.14
CA ASP A 20 4.35 10.02 -9.30
C ASP A 20 3.18 10.95 -8.91
N GLU A 21 1.95 10.56 -9.26
CA GLU A 21 0.72 11.34 -9.06
C GLU A 21 -0.30 10.61 -8.17
N LEU A 22 -0.04 9.34 -7.83
CA LEU A 22 -0.95 8.47 -7.08
C LEU A 22 -0.27 7.90 -5.84
N ASP A 23 -0.85 8.21 -4.69
CA ASP A 23 -0.58 7.52 -3.42
C ASP A 23 -1.63 6.43 -3.17
N ILE A 24 -1.19 5.26 -2.70
CA ILE A 24 -2.09 4.17 -2.33
C ILE A 24 -2.19 4.10 -0.80
N VAL A 25 -3.39 4.33 -0.27
CA VAL A 25 -3.66 4.27 1.17
C VAL A 25 -4.12 2.86 1.56
N ILE A 26 -3.40 2.20 2.47
CA ILE A 26 -3.68 0.84 2.94
C ILE A 26 -3.97 0.86 4.45
N PRO A 27 -5.24 0.80 4.87
CA PRO A 27 -5.58 0.55 6.27
C PRO A 27 -5.37 -0.93 6.60
N THR A 28 -4.68 -1.23 7.70
CA THR A 28 -4.44 -2.61 8.10
C THR A 28 -4.40 -2.81 9.62
N ILE A 29 -4.95 -3.93 10.09
CA ILE A 29 -4.81 -4.46 11.46
C ILE A 29 -3.92 -5.72 11.49
N ARG A 30 -3.40 -6.15 10.33
CA ARG A 30 -2.65 -7.40 10.11
C ARG A 30 -1.33 -7.14 9.34
N ASN A 31 -0.58 -8.21 9.09
CA ASN A 31 0.63 -8.16 8.26
C ASN A 31 0.33 -7.76 6.80
N LEU A 32 1.38 -7.38 6.08
CA LEU A 32 1.31 -6.87 4.71
C LEU A 32 1.96 -7.83 3.69
N ASP A 33 1.98 -9.12 3.98
CA ASP A 33 2.64 -10.14 3.15
C ASP A 33 2.05 -10.19 1.73
N PHE A 34 0.80 -9.75 1.55
CA PHE A 34 0.17 -9.64 0.23
C PHE A 34 0.91 -8.68 -0.71
N LEU A 35 1.66 -7.71 -0.17
CA LEU A 35 2.45 -6.78 -0.98
C LEU A 35 3.51 -7.52 -1.81
N GLU A 36 4.05 -8.64 -1.33
CA GLU A 36 4.98 -9.45 -2.13
C GLU A 36 4.28 -10.13 -3.31
N MET A 37 3.10 -10.70 -3.06
CA MET A 37 2.31 -11.35 -4.12
C MET A 37 1.88 -10.36 -5.21
N TRP A 38 1.60 -9.11 -4.83
CA TRP A 38 1.14 -8.05 -5.74
C TRP A 38 2.22 -7.01 -6.04
N ARG A 39 3.50 -7.34 -5.79
CA ARG A 39 4.63 -6.40 -5.91
C ARG A 39 4.66 -5.64 -7.24
N PRO A 40 4.45 -6.25 -8.42
CA PRO A 40 4.47 -5.52 -9.70
C PRO A 40 3.45 -4.37 -9.79
N PHE A 41 2.38 -4.43 -8.99
CA PHE A 41 1.30 -3.45 -9.00
C PHE A 41 1.48 -2.36 -7.96
N PHE A 42 2.08 -2.67 -6.81
CA PHE A 42 2.23 -1.69 -5.71
C PHE A 42 3.61 -1.04 -5.68
N GLN A 43 4.67 -1.78 -6.01
CA GLN A 43 6.05 -1.29 -5.87
C GLN A 43 6.34 0.02 -6.62
N PRO A 44 5.72 0.31 -7.78
CA PRO A 44 5.98 1.57 -8.45
C PRO A 44 5.44 2.81 -7.74
N TYR A 45 4.45 2.67 -6.86
CA TYR A 45 3.73 3.78 -6.23
C TYR A 45 4.19 4.01 -4.79
N HIS A 46 3.96 5.23 -4.29
CA HIS A 46 4.14 5.53 -2.88
C HIS A 46 2.95 5.01 -2.06
N LEU A 47 3.24 4.37 -0.93
CA LEU A 47 2.24 3.76 -0.06
C LEU A 47 2.07 4.55 1.24
N ILE A 48 0.84 4.84 1.61
CA ILE A 48 0.50 5.38 2.93
C ILE A 48 -0.18 4.28 3.73
N ILE A 49 0.55 3.71 4.69
CA ILE A 49 0.08 2.59 5.50
C ILE A 49 -0.48 3.15 6.81
N VAL A 50 -1.75 2.86 7.08
CA VAL A 50 -2.41 3.25 8.33
C VAL A 50 -2.61 2.00 9.18
N GLN A 51 -1.80 1.91 10.24
CA GLN A 51 -1.96 0.89 11.26
C GLN A 51 -3.20 1.21 12.10
N ASP A 52 -4.20 0.36 11.92
CA ASP A 52 -5.39 0.31 12.74
C ASP A 52 -5.22 -0.77 13.83
N GLY A 53 -5.88 -0.60 14.96
CA GLY A 53 -5.69 -1.45 16.14
C GLY A 53 -4.43 -1.14 16.95
N ASP A 54 -3.98 -2.10 17.76
CA ASP A 54 -2.95 -1.92 18.80
C ASP A 54 -1.66 -1.26 18.25
N PRO A 55 -1.33 -0.01 18.65
CA PRO A 55 -0.18 0.72 18.13
C PRO A 55 1.16 0.19 18.66
N THR A 56 1.16 -0.73 19.64
CA THR A 56 2.38 -1.36 20.14
C THR A 56 2.83 -2.52 19.27
N LYS A 57 1.95 -3.04 18.40
CA LYS A 57 2.30 -4.09 17.46
C LYS A 57 3.09 -3.50 16.31
N THR A 58 4.19 -4.14 15.94
CA THR A 58 4.96 -3.74 14.75
C THR A 58 4.34 -4.36 13.50
N ILE A 59 3.93 -3.52 12.55
CA ILE A 59 3.62 -3.96 11.19
C ILE A 59 4.90 -3.97 10.38
N LYS A 60 5.19 -5.10 9.73
CA LYS A 60 6.33 -5.25 8.83
C LYS A 60 5.87 -4.99 7.40
N VAL A 61 6.53 -4.04 6.75
CA VAL A 61 6.42 -3.80 5.31
C VAL A 61 7.59 -4.53 4.63
N PRO A 62 7.36 -5.27 3.53
CA PRO A 62 8.47 -5.89 2.81
C PRO A 62 9.45 -4.86 2.26
N GLU A 63 10.70 -5.27 2.03
CA GLU A 63 11.76 -4.35 1.58
C GLU A 63 11.55 -3.88 0.13
N GLY A 64 11.94 -2.65 -0.14
CA GLY A 64 11.93 -2.07 -1.49
C GLY A 64 10.60 -1.43 -1.91
N PHE A 65 9.68 -1.21 -0.96
CA PHE A 65 8.53 -0.31 -1.10
C PHE A 65 8.89 1.08 -0.57
N ASP A 66 8.39 2.11 -1.25
CA ASP A 66 8.40 3.49 -0.77
C ASP A 66 7.12 3.73 0.05
N TYR A 67 7.25 4.07 1.34
CA TYR A 67 6.09 4.19 2.21
C TYR A 67 6.26 5.10 3.42
N GLU A 68 5.13 5.64 3.87
CA GLU A 68 4.94 6.19 5.21
C GLU A 68 4.03 5.27 6.04
N LEU A 69 4.32 5.14 7.33
CA LEU A 69 3.52 4.36 8.26
C LEU A 69 3.02 5.25 9.40
N TYR A 70 1.70 5.30 9.56
CA TYR A 70 1.01 6.03 10.62
C TYR A 70 0.27 5.08 11.54
N ASN A 71 0.43 5.25 12.85
CA ASN A 71 -0.41 4.59 13.85
C ASN A 71 -1.27 5.61 14.61
N ARG A 72 -2.07 5.14 15.58
CA ARG A 72 -2.95 6.01 16.37
C ARG A 72 -2.22 7.13 17.11
N ASN A 73 -0.99 6.91 17.58
CA ASN A 73 -0.20 7.92 18.26
C ASN A 73 0.20 9.05 17.30
N ASP A 74 0.57 8.72 16.07
CA ASP A 74 0.88 9.70 15.04
C ASP A 74 -0.34 10.52 14.67
N ILE A 75 -1.49 9.88 14.45
CA ILE A 75 -2.76 10.56 14.15
C ILE A 75 -3.13 11.51 15.28
N ASN A 76 -3.05 11.07 16.54
CA ASN A 76 -3.34 11.91 17.70
C ASN A 76 -2.38 13.11 17.78
N ARG A 77 -1.09 12.91 17.51
CA ARG A 77 -0.07 13.96 17.53
C ARG A 77 -0.29 14.99 16.42
N ILE A 78 -0.62 14.55 15.21
CA ILE A 78 -0.78 15.41 14.03
C ILE A 78 -2.11 16.17 14.06
N LEU A 79 -3.21 15.49 14.39
CA LEU A 79 -4.55 16.09 14.35
C LEU A 79 -4.99 16.72 15.68
N GLY A 80 -4.35 16.34 16.79
CA GLY A 80 -4.66 16.86 18.11
C GLY A 80 -6.15 16.69 18.46
N PRO A 81 -6.86 17.76 18.88
CA PRO A 81 -8.28 17.70 19.20
C PRO A 81 -9.18 17.19 18.07
N LYS A 82 -8.72 17.29 16.81
CA LYS A 82 -9.48 16.82 15.64
C LYS A 82 -9.39 15.31 15.44
N ALA A 83 -8.47 14.60 16.11
CA ALA A 83 -8.26 13.16 15.91
C ALA A 83 -9.51 12.30 16.21
N SER A 84 -10.48 12.84 16.94
CA SER A 84 -11.77 12.19 17.20
C SER A 84 -12.65 12.03 15.95
N CYS A 85 -12.39 12.78 14.87
CA CYS A 85 -13.11 12.60 13.60
C CYS A 85 -12.74 11.29 12.88
N ILE A 86 -11.60 10.68 13.24
CA ILE A 86 -11.15 9.39 12.71
C ILE A 86 -11.47 8.29 13.73
N SER A 87 -12.45 7.44 13.39
CA SER A 87 -12.88 6.32 14.22
C SER A 87 -11.77 5.26 14.34
N PHE A 88 -11.50 4.81 15.57
CA PHE A 88 -10.54 3.75 15.89
C PHE A 88 -11.29 2.50 16.34
N LYS A 89 -12.07 1.93 15.41
CA LYS A 89 -12.78 0.68 15.62
C LYS A 89 -12.22 -0.28 14.59
N ASP A 90 -11.44 -1.25 15.07
CA ASP A 90 -10.69 -2.24 14.32
C ASP A 90 -11.33 -2.57 12.95
N SER A 91 -10.71 -2.03 11.89
CA SER A 91 -11.09 -2.25 10.49
C SER A 91 -12.53 -1.89 10.12
N ALA A 92 -13.07 -0.80 10.64
CA ALA A 92 -14.29 -0.21 10.08
C ALA A 92 -13.99 0.39 8.69
N CYS A 93 -13.90 -0.50 7.71
CA CYS A 93 -13.95 -0.24 6.28
C CYS A 93 -15.16 0.65 6.00
N ARG A 94 -14.96 1.96 5.89
CA ARG A 94 -15.98 2.87 5.38
C ARG A 94 -15.67 3.11 3.92
N CYS A 95 -15.86 2.06 3.12
CA CYS A 95 -15.86 2.15 1.67
C CYS A 95 -16.90 3.21 1.28
N PHE A 96 -16.44 4.32 0.71
CA PHE A 96 -17.29 5.12 -0.16
C PHE A 96 -17.30 4.38 -1.50
N GLY A 97 -18.46 3.87 -1.89
CA GLY A 97 -18.70 3.39 -3.26
C GLY A 97 -19.01 4.56 -4.17
#